data_AF-A0A6J8AFL7-F1
#
_entry.id   AF-A0A6J8AFL7-F1
#
_cell.length_a   1.000
_cell.length_b   1.000
_cell.length_c   1.000
_cell.angle_alpha   90.00
_cell.angle_beta   90.00
_cell.angle_gamma   90.00
#
_symmetry.space_group_name_H-M   'P 1'
#
loop_
_entity.id
_entity.type
_entity.pdbx_description
1 polymer ?
#
loop_
_entity_poly.entity_id
_entity_poly.type
_entity_poly.pdbx_seq_one_letter_code
_entity_poly.pdbx_strand_id
1 'polypeptide(L)'
;MTTHITERLNQIHKLCDKALISNDDKVLKQLKDKCCCYIDVCKKSPSGESLIEPLKQYAQIVLDYTYIDETNLVDELFPQDTCKERIHTIFVWIDTIEELVKKCLPETSMVDCLGHELVECINWRKGALLYMLCSTIKGDSKREDQINNEFYMNVKQGIEYLQQIYSSNM
;
A
#
# COMPACT_ATOMS: atom_id res chain seq x y z
N MET A 1 -11.23 14.98 12.30
CA MET A 1 -10.33 13.79 12.28
C MET A 1 -10.65 12.86 11.12
N THR A 2 -11.90 12.42 10.93
CA THR A 2 -12.37 11.71 9.72
C THR A 2 -12.14 12.47 8.40
N THR A 3 -11.93 13.80 8.47
CA THR A 3 -11.54 14.66 7.35
C THR A 3 -10.29 14.16 6.62
N HIS A 4 -9.24 13.74 7.34
CA HIS A 4 -8.00 13.29 6.69
C HIS A 4 -8.15 11.96 5.97
N ILE A 5 -8.91 11.03 6.55
CA ILE A 5 -9.26 9.76 5.92
C ILE A 5 -10.07 10.03 4.64
N THR A 6 -11.06 10.92 4.75
CA THR A 6 -11.92 11.30 3.61
C THR A 6 -11.11 11.97 2.50
N GLU A 7 -10.16 12.85 2.82
CA GLU A 7 -9.26 13.49 1.85
C GLU A 7 -8.47 12.45 1.05
N ARG A 8 -7.91 11.43 1.73
CA ARG A 8 -7.13 10.37 1.07
C ARG A 8 -8.00 9.44 0.24
N LEU A 9 -9.18 9.04 0.74
CA LEU A 9 -10.13 8.25 -0.05
C LEU A 9 -10.58 8.99 -1.32
N ASN A 10 -10.77 10.32 -1.25
CA ASN A 10 -11.07 11.13 -2.43
C ASN A 10 -9.90 11.17 -3.43
N GLN A 11 -8.65 11.11 -2.98
CA GLN A 11 -7.50 11.02 -3.87
C GLN A 11 -7.49 9.68 -4.63
N ILE A 12 -7.68 8.56 -3.93
CA ILE A 12 -7.76 7.22 -4.54
C ILE A 12 -8.92 7.14 -5.53
N HIS A 13 -10.11 7.65 -5.14
CA HIS A 13 -11.27 7.71 -6.03
C HIS A 13 -10.96 8.47 -7.33
N LYS A 14 -10.34 9.66 -7.26
CA LYS A 14 -9.97 10.44 -8.44
C LYS A 14 -8.94 9.74 -9.32
N LEU A 15 -8.02 8.99 -8.72
CA LEU A 15 -7.03 8.20 -9.46
C LEU A 15 -7.72 7.04 -10.20
N CYS A 16 -8.66 6.35 -9.54
CA CYS A 16 -9.49 5.32 -10.18
C CYS A 16 -10.30 5.90 -11.35
N ASP A 17 -10.94 7.06 -11.16
CA ASP A 17 -11.66 7.76 -12.24
C ASP A 17 -10.77 8.01 -13.46
N LYS A 18 -9.58 8.55 -13.22
CA LYS A 18 -8.64 8.86 -14.29
C LYS A 18 -8.18 7.60 -15.02
N ALA A 19 -7.93 6.52 -14.29
CA ALA A 19 -7.51 5.24 -14.87
C ALA A 19 -8.63 4.59 -15.70
N LEU A 20 -9.88 4.68 -15.24
CA LEU A 20 -11.06 4.11 -15.92
C LEU A 20 -11.39 4.79 -17.25
N ILE A 21 -10.99 6.06 -17.44
CA ILE A 21 -11.11 6.74 -18.75
C ILE A 21 -10.26 6.03 -19.81
N SER A 22 -9.11 5.48 -19.41
CA SER A 22 -8.14 4.85 -20.30
C SER A 22 -8.34 3.34 -20.46
N ASN A 23 -8.95 2.67 -19.48
CA ASN A 23 -9.15 1.22 -19.50
C ASN A 23 -10.40 0.82 -18.69
N ASP A 24 -11.29 0.04 -19.30
CA ASP A 24 -12.54 -0.40 -18.67
C ASP A 24 -12.31 -1.61 -17.73
N ASP A 25 -11.67 -1.34 -16.58
CA ASP A 25 -11.26 -2.38 -15.64
C ASP A 25 -12.31 -2.59 -14.52
N LYS A 26 -12.74 -3.85 -14.34
CA LYS A 26 -13.76 -4.24 -13.36
C LYS A 26 -13.27 -4.06 -11.91
N VAL A 27 -12.00 -4.32 -11.62
CA VAL A 27 -11.41 -4.19 -10.28
C VAL A 27 -11.32 -2.71 -9.90
N LEU A 28 -10.89 -1.85 -10.83
CA LEU A 28 -10.88 -0.40 -10.59
C LEU A 28 -12.28 0.17 -10.36
N LYS A 29 -13.31 -0.32 -11.05
CA LYS A 29 -14.71 0.05 -10.78
C LYS A 29 -15.14 -0.32 -9.36
N GLN A 30 -14.86 -1.57 -8.94
CA GLN A 30 -15.21 -2.04 -7.60
C GLN A 30 -14.50 -1.25 -6.51
N LEU A 31 -13.22 -0.93 -6.71
CA LEU A 31 -12.43 -0.12 -5.79
C LEU A 31 -12.96 1.31 -5.69
N LYS A 32 -13.32 1.91 -6.83
CA LYS A 32 -13.95 3.23 -6.87
C LYS A 32 -15.27 3.25 -6.10
N ASP A 33 -16.14 2.27 -6.33
CA ASP A 33 -17.41 2.15 -5.63
C ASP A 33 -17.19 1.97 -4.11
N LYS A 34 -16.20 1.16 -3.71
CA LYS A 34 -15.78 1.00 -2.32
C LYS A 34 -15.36 2.35 -1.72
N CYS A 35 -14.53 3.13 -2.41
CA CYS A 35 -14.14 4.48 -1.98
C CYS A 35 -15.36 5.38 -1.76
N CYS A 36 -16.32 5.43 -2.69
CA CYS A 36 -17.55 6.22 -2.57
C CYS A 36 -18.35 5.84 -1.32
N CYS A 37 -18.59 4.54 -1.11
CA CYS A 37 -19.33 4.05 0.04
C CYS A 37 -18.68 4.49 1.36
N TYR A 38 -17.36 4.36 1.49
CA TYR A 38 -16.66 4.74 2.73
C TYR A 38 -16.55 6.25 2.94
N ILE A 39 -16.43 7.04 1.88
CA ILE A 39 -16.52 8.50 1.97
C ILE A 39 -17.87 8.91 2.57
N ASP A 40 -18.96 8.29 2.12
CA ASP A 40 -20.30 8.61 2.62
C ASP A 40 -20.51 8.16 4.07
N VAL A 41 -19.94 7.03 4.47
CA VAL A 41 -19.92 6.58 5.87
C VAL A 41 -19.15 7.59 6.75
N CYS A 42 -17.94 7.98 6.35
CA CYS A 42 -17.10 8.92 7.10
C CYS A 42 -17.77 10.30 7.30
N LYS A 43 -18.60 10.74 6.34
CA LYS A 43 -19.36 11.99 6.43
C LYS A 43 -20.56 11.90 7.38
N LYS A 44 -21.15 10.70 7.54
CA LYS A 44 -22.35 10.46 8.34
C LYS A 44 -22.03 10.08 9.79
N SER A 45 -20.81 9.63 10.08
CA SER A 45 -20.39 9.28 11.44
C SER A 45 -20.49 10.47 12.40
N PRO A 46 -21.23 10.33 13.53
CA PRO A 46 -21.26 11.30 14.61
C PRO A 46 -19.86 11.69 15.12
N SER A 47 -19.71 12.95 15.49
CA SER A 47 -18.56 13.43 16.23
C SER A 47 -18.42 12.69 17.57
N GLY A 48 -17.38 11.87 17.73
CA GLY A 48 -17.09 11.10 18.96
C GLY A 48 -16.98 9.58 18.77
N GLU A 49 -17.28 9.05 17.59
CA GLU A 49 -17.07 7.63 17.29
C GLU A 49 -15.58 7.25 17.14
N SER A 50 -15.27 6.00 17.43
CA SER A 50 -13.91 5.45 17.27
C SER A 50 -13.43 5.54 15.83
N LEU A 51 -12.18 5.97 15.63
CA LEU A 51 -11.55 6.06 14.31
C LEU A 51 -10.93 4.75 13.84
N ILE A 52 -10.95 3.71 14.68
CA ILE A 52 -10.34 2.41 14.39
C ILE A 52 -10.94 1.79 13.11
N GLU A 53 -12.27 1.71 13.03
CA GLU A 53 -12.91 1.07 11.88
C GLU A 53 -12.69 1.87 10.57
N PRO A 54 -12.86 3.20 10.54
CA PRO A 54 -12.47 4.00 9.38
C PRO A 54 -11.00 3.83 8.95
N LEU A 55 -10.06 3.71 9.90
CA LEU A 55 -8.64 3.51 9.60
C LEU A 55 -8.36 2.10 9.05
N LYS A 56 -9.00 1.06 9.58
CA LYS A 56 -8.94 -0.31 9.04
C LYS A 56 -9.43 -0.37 7.60
N GLN A 57 -10.54 0.29 7.32
CA GLN A 57 -11.13 0.31 5.98
C GLN A 57 -10.30 1.12 5.00
N TYR A 58 -9.73 2.24 5.46
CA TYR A 58 -8.75 2.99 4.69
C TYR A 58 -7.53 2.14 4.33
N ALA A 59 -6.96 1.42 5.31
CA ALA A 59 -5.82 0.54 5.09
C ALA A 59 -6.13 -0.52 4.02
N GLN A 60 -7.29 -1.18 4.11
CA GLN A 60 -7.73 -2.15 3.11
C GLN A 60 -7.87 -1.54 1.70
N ILE A 61 -8.44 -0.34 1.58
CA ILE A 61 -8.59 0.34 0.29
C ILE A 61 -7.22 0.70 -0.31
N VAL A 62 -6.27 1.17 0.51
CA VAL A 62 -4.90 1.43 0.06
C VAL A 62 -4.26 0.14 -0.46
N LEU A 63 -4.39 -0.95 0.28
CA LEU A 63 -3.87 -2.25 -0.12
C LEU A 63 -4.52 -2.75 -1.43
N ASP A 64 -5.84 -2.66 -1.55
CA ASP A 64 -6.56 -3.02 -2.78
C ASP A 64 -6.10 -2.15 -3.97
N TYR A 65 -5.89 -0.84 -3.74
CA TYR A 65 -5.42 0.10 -4.75
C TYR A 65 -4.01 -0.21 -5.24
N THR A 66 -3.04 -0.38 -4.33
CA THR A 66 -1.66 -0.63 -4.72
C THR A 66 -1.46 -2.03 -5.31
N TYR A 67 -2.38 -2.97 -5.05
CA TYR A 67 -2.28 -4.35 -5.55
C TYR A 67 -2.29 -4.42 -7.08
N ILE A 68 -3.02 -3.50 -7.71
CA ILE A 68 -3.12 -3.41 -9.16
C ILE A 68 -1.74 -3.10 -9.75
N ASP A 69 -1.05 -2.09 -9.22
CA ASP A 69 0.26 -1.70 -9.73
C ASP A 69 1.37 -2.69 -9.35
N GLU A 70 1.27 -3.30 -8.16
CA GLU A 70 2.15 -4.40 -7.75
C GLU A 70 2.06 -5.60 -8.70
N THR A 71 0.84 -6.00 -9.09
CA THR A 71 0.62 -7.12 -10.01
C THR A 71 1.17 -6.79 -11.40
N ASN A 72 0.89 -5.59 -11.90
CA ASN A 72 1.42 -5.14 -13.19
C ASN A 72 2.96 -5.10 -13.19
N LEU A 73 3.61 -4.66 -12.10
CA LEU A 73 5.06 -4.70 -11.98
C LEU A 73 5.63 -6.12 -12.10
N VAL A 74 4.95 -7.11 -11.53
CA VAL A 74 5.35 -8.52 -11.61
C VAL A 74 5.14 -9.06 -13.03
N ASP A 75 3.97 -8.81 -13.62
CA ASP A 75 3.63 -9.27 -14.98
C ASP A 75 4.56 -8.67 -16.04
N GLU A 76 4.97 -7.42 -15.86
CA GLU A 76 5.91 -6.71 -16.74
C GLU A 76 7.38 -6.99 -16.42
N LEU A 77 7.68 -7.88 -15.47
CA LEU A 77 9.05 -8.23 -15.05
C LEU A 77 9.88 -7.00 -14.63
N PHE A 78 9.27 -6.14 -13.81
CA PHE A 78 9.89 -4.94 -13.22
C PHE A 78 10.63 -4.10 -14.29
N PRO A 79 9.91 -3.42 -15.19
CA PRO A 79 10.50 -2.65 -16.29
C PRO A 79 11.49 -1.60 -15.76
N GLN A 80 12.72 -1.60 -16.27
CA GLN A 80 13.84 -0.83 -15.70
C GLN A 80 13.55 0.67 -15.60
N ASP A 81 12.86 1.22 -16.59
CA ASP A 81 12.60 2.66 -16.70
C ASP A 81 11.57 3.18 -15.70
N THR A 82 10.68 2.31 -15.19
CA THR A 82 9.52 2.75 -14.39
C THR A 82 9.39 2.04 -13.04
N CYS A 83 10.03 0.88 -12.84
CA CYS A 83 9.80 0.06 -11.66
C CYS A 83 10.15 0.77 -10.35
N LYS A 84 11.22 1.56 -10.31
CA LYS A 84 11.63 2.30 -9.11
C LYS A 84 10.60 3.33 -8.67
N GLU A 85 10.11 4.14 -9.61
CA GLU A 85 9.10 5.17 -9.32
C GLU A 85 7.77 4.57 -8.89
N ARG A 86 7.36 3.48 -9.53
CA ARG A 86 6.14 2.74 -9.19
C ARG A 86 6.21 2.11 -7.81
N ILE A 87 7.32 1.42 -7.48
CA ILE A 87 7.56 0.85 -6.13
C ILE A 87 7.56 1.97 -5.09
N HIS A 88 8.23 3.09 -5.35
CA HIS A 88 8.22 4.24 -4.44
C HIS A 88 6.79 4.77 -4.22
N THR A 89 6.01 4.91 -5.28
CA THR A 89 4.60 5.36 -5.20
C THR A 89 3.75 4.41 -4.37
N ILE A 90 3.89 3.10 -4.58
CA ILE A 90 3.22 2.06 -3.77
C ILE A 90 3.60 2.20 -2.29
N PHE A 91 4.89 2.37 -2.00
CA PHE A 91 5.38 2.49 -0.63
C PHE A 91 4.85 3.75 0.05
N VAL A 92 4.83 4.88 -0.65
CA VAL A 92 4.24 6.12 -0.14
C VAL A 92 2.79 5.91 0.26
N TRP A 93 1.99 5.24 -0.58
CA TRP A 93 0.60 4.93 -0.25
C TRP A 93 0.48 4.06 1.00
N ILE A 94 1.24 2.98 1.07
CA ILE A 94 1.25 2.08 2.23
C ILE A 94 1.69 2.83 3.50
N ASP A 95 2.73 3.66 3.43
CA ASP A 95 3.25 4.43 4.57
C ASP A 95 2.26 5.48 5.05
N THR A 96 1.40 6.03 4.17
CA THR A 96 0.34 6.94 4.60
C THR A 96 -0.66 6.30 5.57
N ILE A 97 -0.79 4.97 5.59
CA ILE A 97 -1.64 4.26 6.56
C ILE A 97 -1.07 4.51 7.97
N GLU A 98 0.22 4.27 8.16
CA GLU A 98 0.89 4.46 9.45
C GLU A 98 0.88 5.94 9.87
N GLU A 99 1.14 6.84 8.93
CA GLU A 99 1.05 8.29 9.18
C GLU A 99 -0.34 8.70 9.68
N LEU A 100 -1.41 8.18 9.06
CA LEU A 100 -2.77 8.50 9.48
C LEU A 100 -3.12 7.91 10.83
N VAL A 101 -2.70 6.68 11.13
CA VAL A 101 -2.89 6.07 12.46
C VAL A 101 -2.21 6.92 13.52
N LYS A 102 -0.93 7.25 13.35
CA LYS A 102 -0.18 8.12 14.28
C LYS A 102 -0.81 9.49 14.45
N LYS A 103 -1.34 10.07 13.36
CA LYS A 103 -1.98 11.39 13.39
C LYS A 103 -3.33 11.38 14.09
N CYS A 104 -4.14 10.33 13.89
CA CYS A 104 -5.50 10.25 14.40
C CYS A 104 -5.59 9.62 15.78
N LEU A 105 -4.68 8.69 16.10
CA LEU A 105 -4.65 7.89 17.32
C LEU A 105 -3.19 7.76 17.82
N PRO A 106 -2.57 8.87 18.29
CA PRO A 106 -1.13 8.90 18.60
C PRO A 106 -0.70 7.91 19.70
N GLU A 107 -1.62 7.57 20.62
CA GLU A 107 -1.38 6.63 21.72
C GLU A 107 -1.73 5.17 21.37
N THR A 108 -2.15 4.89 20.13
CA THR A 108 -2.57 3.56 19.68
C THR A 108 -1.52 3.00 18.72
N SER A 109 -1.04 1.78 19.00
CA SER A 109 -0.11 1.12 18.08
C SER A 109 -0.80 0.74 16.76
N MET A 110 -0.01 0.49 15.71
CA MET A 110 -0.53 -0.01 14.43
C MET A 110 -1.28 -1.32 14.59
N VAL A 111 -0.80 -2.22 15.46
CA VAL A 111 -1.43 -3.52 15.73
C VAL A 111 -2.74 -3.35 16.49
N ASP A 112 -2.79 -2.47 17.50
CA ASP A 112 -4.02 -2.19 18.25
C ASP A 112 -5.09 -1.53 17.35
N CYS A 113 -4.66 -0.71 16.40
CA CYS A 113 -5.55 -0.04 15.45
C CYS A 113 -6.01 -0.98 14.33
N LEU A 114 -5.10 -1.64 13.62
CA LEU A 114 -5.42 -2.37 12.39
C LEU A 114 -5.64 -3.88 12.62
N GLY A 115 -5.11 -4.42 13.71
CA GLY A 115 -5.00 -5.85 13.93
C GLY A 115 -3.77 -6.46 13.25
N HIS A 116 -3.36 -7.63 13.74
CA HIS A 116 -2.16 -8.34 13.27
C HIS A 116 -2.19 -8.60 11.75
N GLU A 117 -3.28 -9.17 11.24
CA GLU A 117 -3.39 -9.57 9.82
C GLU A 117 -3.09 -8.41 8.85
N LEU A 118 -3.63 -7.22 9.11
CA LEU A 118 -3.37 -6.05 8.24
C LEU A 118 -1.94 -5.53 8.38
N VAL A 119 -1.38 -5.51 9.58
CA VAL A 119 0.02 -5.08 9.82
C VAL A 119 1.01 -6.05 9.19
N GLU A 120 0.74 -7.35 9.30
CA GLU A 120 1.51 -8.40 8.62
C GLU A 120 1.39 -8.26 7.10
N CYS A 121 0.19 -8.02 6.57
CA CYS A 121 -0.03 -7.83 5.14
C CYS A 121 0.78 -6.64 4.59
N ILE A 122 0.78 -5.51 5.31
CA ILE A 122 1.58 -4.32 4.97
C ILE A 122 3.07 -4.68 4.85
N ASN A 123 3.62 -5.32 5.89
CA ASN A 123 5.04 -5.69 5.92
C ASN A 123 5.37 -6.75 4.86
N TRP A 124 4.50 -7.75 4.70
CA TRP A 124 4.67 -8.79 3.69
C TRP A 124 4.71 -8.21 2.28
N ARG A 125 3.80 -7.31 1.94
CA ARG A 125 3.76 -6.72 0.60
C ARG A 125 4.98 -5.86 0.30
N LYS A 126 5.42 -5.02 1.23
CA LYS A 126 6.66 -4.25 1.05
C LYS A 126 7.88 -5.15 0.88
N GLY A 127 8.01 -6.17 1.73
CA GLY A 127 9.09 -7.14 1.67
C GLY A 127 9.10 -7.97 0.38
N ALA A 128 7.95 -8.52 0.00
CA ALA A 128 7.77 -9.33 -1.20
C ALA A 128 8.06 -8.53 -2.47
N LEU A 129 7.63 -7.26 -2.55
CA LEU A 129 7.86 -6.43 -3.73
C LEU A 129 9.36 -6.18 -3.97
N LEU A 130 10.12 -5.86 -2.91
CA LEU A 130 11.58 -5.70 -3.00
C LEU A 130 12.28 -7.02 -3.32
N TYR A 131 11.84 -8.12 -2.72
CA TYR A 131 12.36 -9.44 -3.03
C TYR A 131 12.15 -9.79 -4.52
N MET A 132 10.94 -9.59 -5.04
CA MET A 132 10.61 -9.88 -6.45
C MET A 132 11.41 -9.00 -7.42
N LEU A 133 11.61 -7.72 -7.10
CA LEU A 133 12.49 -6.82 -7.87
C LEU A 133 13.92 -7.40 -7.92
N CYS A 134 14.51 -7.69 -6.77
CA CYS A 134 15.88 -8.21 -6.67
C CYS A 134 16.01 -9.58 -7.35
N SER A 135 15.01 -10.46 -7.19
CA SER A 135 14.98 -11.76 -7.87
C SER A 135 14.94 -11.60 -9.38
N THR A 136 14.16 -10.63 -9.89
CA THR A 136 14.07 -10.34 -11.32
C THR A 136 15.39 -9.81 -11.88
N ILE A 137 16.03 -8.87 -11.19
CA ILE A 137 17.36 -8.35 -11.57
C ILE A 137 18.39 -9.49 -11.61
N LYS A 138 18.43 -10.32 -10.56
CA LYS A 138 19.39 -11.42 -10.46
C LYS A 138 19.15 -12.53 -11.48
N GLY A 139 17.91 -12.72 -11.93
CA GLY A 139 17.52 -13.72 -12.92
C GLY A 139 17.73 -13.30 -14.37
N ASP A 140 18.00 -12.02 -14.64
CA ASP A 140 18.20 -11.48 -15.99
C ASP A 140 19.67 -11.10 -16.20
N SER A 141 20.40 -11.91 -16.97
CA SER A 141 21.83 -11.68 -17.23
C SER A 141 22.12 -10.34 -17.91
N LYS A 142 21.12 -9.71 -18.54
CA LYS A 142 21.25 -8.38 -19.13
C LYS A 142 21.22 -7.26 -18.09
N ARG A 143 20.93 -7.57 -16.83
CA ARG A 143 20.80 -6.60 -15.71
C ARG A 143 21.82 -6.83 -14.62
N GLU A 144 22.87 -7.62 -14.86
CA GLU A 144 23.94 -7.84 -13.88
C GLU A 144 24.61 -6.54 -13.41
N ASP A 145 24.68 -5.54 -14.28
CA ASP A 145 25.18 -4.20 -13.98
C ASP A 145 24.33 -3.45 -12.92
N GLN A 146 23.08 -3.87 -12.70
CA GLN A 146 22.20 -3.34 -11.67
C GLN A 146 22.42 -3.96 -10.29
N ILE A 147 23.26 -5.00 -10.17
CA ILE A 147 23.68 -5.56 -8.88
C ILE A 147 24.73 -4.63 -8.26
N ASN A 148 24.25 -3.52 -7.72
CA ASN A 148 25.05 -2.48 -7.09
C ASN A 148 24.60 -2.26 -5.63
N ASN A 149 25.07 -1.20 -4.99
CA ASN A 149 24.73 -0.91 -3.60
C ASN A 149 23.21 -0.77 -3.37
N GLU A 150 22.47 -0.19 -4.31
CA GLU A 150 21.02 -0.03 -4.20
C GLU A 150 20.30 -1.38 -4.18
N PHE A 151 20.76 -2.34 -5.00
CA PHE A 151 20.26 -3.72 -4.98
C PHE A 151 20.39 -4.34 -3.58
N TYR A 152 21.57 -4.25 -2.96
CA TYR A 152 21.79 -4.81 -1.63
C TYR A 152 20.99 -4.08 -0.54
N MET A 153 20.77 -2.77 -0.69
CA MET A 153 19.87 -2.02 0.20
C MET A 153 18.43 -2.50 0.06
N ASN A 154 17.94 -2.74 -1.16
CA ASN A 154 16.60 -3.29 -1.39
C ASN A 154 16.45 -4.69 -0.80
N VAL A 155 17.45 -5.57 -0.95
CA VAL A 155 17.46 -6.89 -0.30
C VAL A 155 17.38 -6.77 1.22
N LYS A 156 18.23 -5.93 1.81
CA LYS A 156 18.28 -5.73 3.26
C LYS A 156 16.94 -5.19 3.77
N GLN A 157 16.43 -4.14 3.16
CA GLN A 157 15.15 -3.52 3.51
C GLN A 157 13.98 -4.51 3.36
N GLY A 158 13.99 -5.31 2.29
CA GLY A 158 12.99 -6.36 2.08
C GLY A 158 12.99 -7.39 3.22
N ILE A 159 14.18 -7.86 3.63
CA ILE A 159 14.32 -8.78 4.77
C ILE A 159 13.82 -8.14 6.06
N GLU A 160 14.18 -6.88 6.32
CA GLU A 160 13.74 -6.15 7.51
C GLU A 160 12.20 -6.10 7.60
N TYR A 161 11.50 -5.79 6.49
CA TYR A 161 10.03 -5.83 6.47
C TYR A 161 9.49 -7.24 6.76
N LEU A 162 10.05 -8.27 6.12
CA LEU A 162 9.61 -9.65 6.35
C LEU A 162 9.86 -10.12 7.80
N GLN A 163 10.91 -9.64 8.44
CA GLN A 163 11.20 -9.93 9.85
C GLN A 163 10.17 -9.30 10.79
N GLN A 164 9.59 -8.14 10.45
CA GLN A 164 8.56 -7.50 11.27
C GLN A 164 7.29 -8.35 11.41
N ILE A 165 7.01 -9.25 10.47
CA ILE A 165 5.86 -10.17 10.54
C ILE A 165 5.99 -11.10 11.76
N TYR A 166 7.19 -11.61 12.01
CA TYR A 166 7.44 -12.48 13.17
C TYR A 166 7.46 -11.71 14.49
N SER A 167 7.94 -10.47 14.46
CA SER A 167 7.92 -9.57 15.63
C SER A 167 6.52 -9.08 15.99
N SER A 168 5.59 -9.06 15.03
CA SER A 168 4.21 -8.63 15.26
C SER A 168 3.37 -9.71 15.96
N ASN A 169 3.86 -10.94 16.13
CA ASN A 169 3.14 -12.07 16.73
C ASN A 169 3.59 -12.43 18.16
N MET A 170 4.50 -11.65 18.75
CA MET A 170 4.99 -11.79 20.13
C MET A 170 4.47 -10.66 21.01
#